data_AF-A0A210Q1L9-F1
#
_entry.id   AF-A0A210Q1L9-F1
#
_cell.length_a   1.000
_cell.length_b   1.000
_cell.length_c   1.000
_cell.angle_alpha   90.00
_cell.angle_beta   90.00
_cell.angle_gamma   90.00
#
_symmetry.space_group_name_H-M   'P 1'
#
loop_
_entity.id
_entity.type
_entity.pdbx_description
1 polymer ?
#
loop_
_entity_poly.entity_id
_entity_poly.type
_entity_poly.pdbx_seq_one_letter_code
_entity_poly.pdbx_strand_id
1 'polypeptide(L)'
;MAKEGNCLFRIGYFLYSRTSVGKFYHRRDIAKARAKYPDGETHSVIQPKSFNDLTITPLPILLDNYAYIVTCGKTGTSIVVDPGDAEPVIKYLKEQDITPAAVLVTHKHWDHAGGNADFKKEFSGIKVFGGKHDNVPDVTNTVDQGHSLEFGSLKFSVQFTPGHTVGHVVYILDGGPYGAPDSLFSGDHLFLGGCGRMFEGPPSTMLGSLDDICQLSGETLVWPGHEYANDNMEFACHLEPDNTAAQDKNDWIKQQREKRLVTCPSTIGDEKMYNPFLRTSIESVLKSLGVTWTGPFQPPTDNVRAQALAEVRRQKDTLKYNL
;
A
#
# COMPACT_ATOMS: atom_id res chain seq x y z
N MET A 1 15.96 11.02 17.65
CA MET A 1 16.42 9.61 17.62
C MET A 1 15.27 8.78 17.05
N ALA A 2 15.25 8.57 15.73
CA ALA A 2 14.44 7.50 15.15
C ALA A 2 14.88 6.19 15.81
N LYS A 3 13.98 5.23 16.06
CA LYS A 3 14.44 3.89 16.44
C LYS A 3 15.16 3.30 15.23
N GLU A 4 16.45 3.60 15.13
CA GLU A 4 17.39 2.91 14.29
C GLU A 4 17.20 1.43 14.61
N GLY A 5 16.75 0.64 13.65
CA GLY A 5 16.90 -0.81 13.80
C GLY A 5 18.36 -1.05 14.19
N ASN A 6 18.58 -1.93 15.18
CA ASN A 6 19.93 -2.32 15.63
C ASN A 6 20.81 -2.55 14.38
N CYS A 7 22.12 -2.28 14.44
CA CYS A 7 23.07 -2.47 13.34
C CYS A 7 22.81 -3.76 12.52
N LEU A 8 22.47 -4.86 13.20
CA LEU A 8 22.05 -6.12 12.59
C LEU A 8 20.83 -6.02 11.65
N PHE A 9 19.79 -5.28 12.04
CA PHE A 9 18.64 -4.99 11.19
C PHE A 9 19.05 -4.18 9.95
N ARG A 10 19.88 -3.14 10.12
CA ARG A 10 20.36 -2.33 8.98
C ARG A 10 21.16 -3.16 7.98
N ILE A 11 22.05 -4.03 8.47
CA ILE A 11 22.82 -4.96 7.64
C ILE A 11 21.87 -5.96 6.95
N GLY A 12 20.95 -6.58 7.70
CA GLY A 12 19.99 -7.54 7.15
C GLY A 12 19.09 -6.93 6.08
N TYR A 13 18.58 -5.73 6.32
CA TYR A 13 17.75 -4.99 5.38
C TYR A 13 18.54 -4.51 4.15
N PHE A 14 19.80 -4.10 4.31
CA PHE A 14 20.68 -3.81 3.18
C PHE A 14 20.89 -5.05 2.31
N LEU A 15 21.18 -6.21 2.90
CA LEU A 15 21.34 -7.46 2.18
C LEU A 15 20.05 -7.87 1.45
N TYR A 16 18.90 -7.73 2.12
CA TYR A 16 17.59 -8.00 1.53
C TYR A 16 17.29 -7.08 0.33
N SER A 17 17.48 -5.77 0.48
CA SER A 17 17.07 -4.78 -0.53
C SER A 17 18.06 -4.60 -1.69
N ARG A 18 19.34 -4.97 -1.52
CA ARG A 18 20.41 -4.67 -2.50
C ARG A 18 21.11 -5.89 -3.08
N THR A 19 20.80 -7.10 -2.63
CA THR A 19 21.51 -8.31 -3.07
C THR A 19 20.55 -9.45 -3.43
N SER A 20 21.08 -10.55 -3.96
CA SER A 20 20.31 -11.76 -4.25
C SER A 20 19.73 -12.45 -3.01
N VAL A 21 20.15 -12.06 -1.80
CA VAL A 21 19.59 -12.53 -0.53
C VAL A 21 18.10 -12.21 -0.43
N GLY A 22 17.68 -11.01 -0.87
CA GLY A 22 16.25 -10.66 -0.89
C GLY A 22 15.43 -11.59 -1.78
N LYS A 23 15.95 -11.91 -2.97
CA LYS A 23 15.32 -12.89 -3.88
C LYS A 23 15.17 -14.27 -3.24
N PHE A 24 16.14 -14.70 -2.42
CA PHE A 24 16.03 -15.95 -1.67
C PHE A 24 14.92 -15.88 -0.61
N TYR A 25 14.86 -14.81 0.18
CA TYR A 25 13.79 -14.61 1.17
C TYR A 25 12.41 -14.57 0.51
N HIS A 26 12.27 -13.85 -0.60
CA HIS A 26 11.03 -13.77 -1.35
C HIS A 26 10.57 -15.13 -1.88
N ARG A 27 11.47 -15.94 -2.46
CA ARG A 27 11.15 -17.33 -2.86
C ARG A 27 10.66 -18.17 -1.68
N ARG A 28 11.27 -17.99 -0.50
CA ARG A 28 10.82 -18.65 0.72
C ARG A 28 9.43 -18.18 1.13
N ASP A 29 9.12 -16.91 0.97
CA ASP A 29 7.80 -16.36 1.32
C ASP A 29 6.71 -16.81 0.32
N ILE A 30 7.01 -16.91 -0.98
CA ILE A 30 6.18 -17.63 -1.96
C ILE A 30 5.93 -19.07 -1.51
N ALA A 31 6.99 -19.81 -1.16
CA ALA A 31 6.86 -21.21 -0.74
C ALA A 31 6.00 -21.36 0.54
N LYS A 32 6.13 -20.43 1.50
CA LYS A 32 5.26 -20.40 2.70
C LYS A 32 3.80 -20.13 2.33
N ALA A 33 3.55 -19.19 1.42
CA ALA A 33 2.21 -18.89 0.95
C ALA A 33 1.56 -20.10 0.30
N ARG A 34 2.26 -20.77 -0.63
CA ARG A 34 1.79 -22.01 -1.26
C ARG A 34 1.58 -23.14 -0.25
N ALA A 35 2.40 -23.25 0.79
CA ALA A 35 2.21 -24.23 1.85
C ALA A 35 0.99 -23.92 2.74
N LYS A 36 0.69 -22.64 2.99
CA LYS A 36 -0.47 -22.21 3.76
C LYS A 36 -1.78 -22.36 2.97
N TYR A 37 -1.71 -22.19 1.65
CA TYR A 37 -2.86 -22.27 0.75
C TYR A 37 -2.61 -23.27 -0.42
N PRO A 38 -2.66 -24.59 -0.13
CA PRO A 38 -2.25 -25.61 -1.11
C PRO A 38 -3.21 -25.80 -2.29
N ASP A 39 -4.51 -25.53 -2.11
CA ASP A 39 -5.55 -25.80 -3.12
C ASP A 39 -5.84 -24.61 -4.05
N GLY A 40 -4.89 -23.67 -4.15
CA GLY A 40 -5.07 -22.43 -4.91
C GLY A 40 -5.98 -21.40 -4.23
N GLU A 41 -6.39 -21.66 -2.98
CA GLU A 41 -6.92 -20.62 -2.10
C GLU A 41 -5.86 -19.52 -1.85
N THR A 42 -6.29 -18.39 -1.31
CA THR A 42 -5.39 -17.30 -0.92
C THR A 42 -5.92 -16.64 0.35
N HIS A 43 -5.26 -15.59 0.84
CA HIS A 43 -5.66 -14.90 2.05
C HIS A 43 -7.00 -14.13 1.91
N SER A 44 -7.48 -13.89 0.70
CA SER A 44 -8.75 -13.21 0.46
C SER A 44 -9.49 -13.78 -0.75
N VAL A 45 -10.81 -13.71 -0.75
CA VAL A 45 -11.63 -13.99 -1.93
C VAL A 45 -11.50 -12.83 -2.91
N ILE A 46 -11.22 -13.11 -4.18
CA ILE A 46 -11.13 -12.10 -5.24
C ILE A 46 -12.50 -11.43 -5.40
N GLN A 47 -12.56 -10.11 -5.22
CA GLN A 47 -13.78 -9.31 -5.37
C GLN A 47 -13.51 -8.08 -6.25
N PRO A 48 -13.71 -8.18 -7.57
CA PRO A 48 -13.57 -7.04 -8.46
C PRO A 48 -14.57 -5.93 -8.11
N LYS A 49 -14.12 -4.67 -8.24
CA LYS A 49 -14.98 -3.48 -8.16
C LYS A 49 -15.11 -2.88 -9.55
N SER A 50 -16.34 -2.66 -9.99
CA SER A 50 -16.63 -2.11 -11.32
C SER A 50 -17.33 -0.77 -11.23
N PHE A 51 -16.94 0.16 -12.10
CA PHE A 51 -17.51 1.49 -12.28
C PHE A 51 -17.68 1.74 -13.78
N ASN A 52 -18.89 1.59 -14.30
CA ASN A 52 -19.15 1.59 -15.74
C ASN A 52 -18.16 0.65 -16.49
N ASP A 53 -17.32 1.20 -17.38
CA ASP A 53 -16.33 0.45 -18.16
C ASP A 53 -14.99 0.22 -17.43
N LEU A 54 -14.85 0.57 -16.15
CA LEU A 54 -13.65 0.35 -15.35
C LEU A 54 -13.87 -0.81 -14.38
N THR A 55 -12.95 -1.77 -14.35
CA THR A 55 -12.90 -2.82 -13.32
C THR A 55 -11.53 -2.83 -12.65
N ILE A 56 -11.51 -2.83 -11.33
CA ILE A 56 -10.30 -2.99 -10.51
C ILE A 56 -10.44 -4.29 -9.72
N THR A 57 -9.53 -5.23 -9.96
CA THR A 57 -9.51 -6.54 -9.33
C THR A 57 -8.37 -6.62 -8.33
N PRO A 58 -8.64 -6.63 -7.01
CA PRO A 58 -7.64 -7.00 -6.00
C PRO A 58 -7.35 -8.49 -6.14
N LEU A 59 -6.14 -8.81 -6.58
CA LEU A 59 -5.66 -10.18 -6.70
C LEU A 59 -4.76 -10.51 -5.49
N PRO A 60 -5.22 -11.35 -4.55
CA PRO A 60 -4.44 -11.74 -3.40
C PRO A 60 -3.26 -12.62 -3.84
N ILE A 61 -2.07 -12.27 -3.36
CA ILE A 61 -0.81 -12.97 -3.61
C ILE A 61 -0.06 -13.13 -2.29
N LEU A 62 0.91 -14.06 -2.26
CA LEU A 62 1.70 -14.33 -1.05
C LEU A 62 0.79 -14.62 0.17
N LEU A 63 1.14 -14.09 1.35
CA LEU A 63 0.40 -14.35 2.59
C LEU A 63 -0.67 -13.28 2.89
N ASP A 64 -0.48 -12.06 2.42
CA ASP A 64 -1.35 -10.91 2.69
C ASP A 64 -1.23 -9.78 1.66
N ASN A 65 -0.46 -9.93 0.59
CA ASN A 65 -0.21 -8.89 -0.41
C ASN A 65 -1.34 -8.83 -1.46
N TYR A 66 -1.63 -7.65 -1.99
CA TYR A 66 -2.47 -7.49 -3.17
C TYR A 66 -1.63 -7.04 -4.37
N ALA A 67 -1.77 -7.77 -5.48
CA ALA A 67 -1.59 -7.19 -6.80
C ALA A 67 -2.92 -6.63 -7.29
N TYR A 68 -2.90 -5.66 -8.21
CA TYR A 68 -4.13 -5.12 -8.79
C TYR A 68 -4.15 -5.28 -10.30
N ILE A 69 -5.31 -5.67 -10.85
CA ILE A 69 -5.55 -5.67 -12.29
C ILE A 69 -6.60 -4.61 -12.57
N VAL A 70 -6.22 -3.58 -13.32
CA VAL A 70 -7.07 -2.46 -13.71
C VAL A 70 -7.42 -2.62 -15.18
N THR A 71 -8.70 -2.83 -15.49
CA THR A 71 -9.17 -3.12 -16.85
C THR A 71 -10.20 -2.09 -17.29
N CYS A 72 -9.99 -1.51 -18.47
CA CYS A 72 -11.04 -0.77 -19.17
C CYS A 72 -11.81 -1.74 -20.08
N GLY A 73 -13.01 -2.15 -19.68
CA GLY A 73 -13.90 -3.05 -20.42
C GLY A 73 -14.25 -2.57 -21.83
N LYS A 74 -14.30 -1.25 -22.06
CA LYS A 74 -14.56 -0.66 -23.39
C LYS A 74 -13.42 -0.90 -24.39
N THR A 75 -12.17 -0.89 -23.93
CA THR A 75 -10.99 -0.99 -24.82
C THR A 75 -10.27 -2.33 -24.69
N GLY A 76 -10.56 -3.11 -23.65
CA GLY A 76 -9.79 -4.29 -23.24
C GLY A 76 -8.43 -3.96 -22.60
N THR A 77 -8.02 -2.68 -22.56
CA THR A 77 -6.72 -2.29 -22.00
C THR A 77 -6.66 -2.64 -20.52
N SER A 78 -5.61 -3.34 -20.12
CA SER A 78 -5.40 -3.76 -18.73
C SER A 78 -4.01 -3.40 -18.22
N ILE A 79 -3.91 -3.03 -16.95
CA ILE A 79 -2.67 -2.68 -16.24
C ILE A 79 -2.55 -3.52 -14.99
N VAL A 80 -1.34 -3.98 -14.69
CA VAL A 80 -1.05 -4.73 -13.47
C VAL A 80 -0.25 -3.86 -12.51
N VAL A 81 -0.64 -3.81 -11.24
CA VAL A 81 0.09 -3.10 -10.18
C VAL A 81 0.68 -4.11 -9.20
N ASP A 82 1.96 -3.95 -8.86
CA ASP A 82 2.71 -4.72 -7.85
C ASP A 82 2.58 -6.26 -7.95
N PRO A 83 2.94 -6.90 -9.08
CA PRO A 83 2.87 -8.35 -9.21
C PRO A 83 4.04 -9.05 -8.51
N GLY A 84 4.13 -8.96 -7.19
CA GLY A 84 5.23 -9.53 -6.41
C GLY A 84 5.44 -11.02 -6.61
N ASP A 85 4.34 -11.77 -6.73
CA ASP A 85 4.32 -13.18 -7.11
C ASP A 85 3.64 -13.31 -8.48
N ALA A 86 4.44 -13.53 -9.53
CA ALA A 86 3.95 -13.48 -10.90
C ALA A 86 3.02 -14.64 -11.27
N GLU A 87 3.21 -15.82 -10.68
CA GLU A 87 2.50 -17.05 -11.04
C GLU A 87 0.97 -16.93 -10.94
N PRO A 88 0.37 -16.51 -9.80
CA PRO A 88 -1.08 -16.38 -9.67
C PRO A 88 -1.62 -15.26 -10.55
N VAL A 89 -0.87 -14.17 -10.75
CA VAL A 89 -1.30 -13.04 -11.59
C VAL A 89 -1.34 -13.45 -13.06
N ILE A 90 -0.28 -14.06 -13.58
CA ILE A 90 -0.22 -14.56 -14.97
C ILE A 90 -1.29 -15.62 -15.20
N LYS A 91 -1.50 -16.53 -14.25
CA LYS A 91 -2.57 -17.54 -14.33
C LYS A 91 -3.93 -16.87 -14.48
N TYR A 92 -4.26 -15.92 -13.61
CA TYR A 92 -5.53 -15.20 -13.68
C TYR A 92 -5.69 -14.46 -15.02
N LEU A 93 -4.66 -13.74 -15.48
CA LEU A 93 -4.68 -13.04 -16.75
C LEU A 93 -5.00 -13.98 -17.93
N LYS A 94 -4.35 -15.16 -17.98
CA LYS A 94 -4.60 -16.17 -19.01
C LYS A 94 -6.01 -16.75 -18.94
N GLU A 95 -6.50 -17.05 -17.74
CA GLU A 95 -7.86 -17.56 -17.55
C GLU A 95 -8.94 -16.56 -17.99
N GLN A 96 -8.64 -15.26 -17.93
CA GLN A 96 -9.53 -14.18 -18.37
C GLN A 96 -9.24 -13.69 -19.81
N ASP A 97 -8.31 -14.31 -20.54
CA ASP A 97 -7.86 -13.89 -21.87
C ASP A 97 -7.38 -12.42 -21.92
N ILE A 98 -6.69 -11.97 -20.86
CA ILE A 98 -6.17 -10.61 -20.71
C ILE A 98 -4.67 -10.59 -21.05
N THR A 99 -4.29 -9.68 -21.95
CA THR A 99 -2.89 -9.28 -22.14
C THR A 99 -2.67 -7.88 -21.56
N PRO A 100 -1.83 -7.72 -20.52
CA PRO A 100 -1.60 -6.41 -19.90
C PRO A 100 -0.74 -5.50 -20.78
N ALA A 101 -1.08 -4.22 -20.83
CA ALA A 101 -0.34 -3.20 -21.57
C ALA A 101 0.93 -2.75 -20.84
N ALA A 102 0.93 -2.77 -19.51
CA ALA A 102 2.07 -2.42 -18.67
C ALA A 102 1.94 -2.98 -17.24
N VAL A 103 3.06 -2.96 -16.54
CA VAL A 103 3.16 -3.18 -15.10
C VAL A 103 3.57 -1.88 -14.41
N LEU A 104 2.90 -1.51 -13.33
CA LEU A 104 3.24 -0.38 -12.46
C LEU A 104 3.72 -0.93 -11.12
N VAL A 105 4.88 -0.47 -10.65
CA VAL A 105 5.48 -0.97 -9.40
C VAL A 105 5.71 0.21 -8.46
N THR A 106 5.13 0.14 -7.26
CA THR A 106 5.15 1.23 -6.28
C THR A 106 6.54 1.41 -5.67
N HIS A 107 7.21 0.32 -5.33
CA HIS A 107 8.53 0.34 -4.71
C HIS A 107 9.32 -0.97 -4.89
N LYS A 108 10.57 -0.97 -4.41
CA LYS A 108 11.56 -2.02 -4.71
C LYS A 108 11.41 -3.34 -3.93
N HIS A 109 10.56 -3.43 -2.91
CA HIS A 109 10.53 -4.66 -2.10
C HIS A 109 10.02 -5.83 -2.92
N TRP A 110 10.53 -7.01 -2.59
CA TRP A 110 10.40 -8.18 -3.46
C TRP A 110 8.97 -8.70 -3.52
N ASP A 111 8.17 -8.49 -2.48
CA ASP A 111 6.74 -8.81 -2.45
C ASP A 111 5.86 -7.87 -3.29
N HIS A 112 6.45 -6.83 -3.91
CA HIS A 112 5.81 -5.98 -4.91
C HIS A 112 6.48 -6.09 -6.29
N ALA A 113 7.82 -6.10 -6.32
CA ALA A 113 8.62 -6.09 -7.54
C ALA A 113 9.10 -7.48 -8.00
N GLY A 114 8.87 -8.53 -7.21
CA GLY A 114 9.50 -9.84 -7.39
C GLY A 114 9.13 -10.55 -8.68
N GLY A 115 7.92 -10.31 -9.20
CA GLY A 115 7.45 -10.90 -10.45
C GLY A 115 7.82 -10.11 -11.71
N ASN A 116 8.48 -8.96 -11.61
CA ASN A 116 8.80 -8.11 -12.77
C ASN A 116 9.56 -8.85 -13.88
N ALA A 117 10.55 -9.65 -13.51
CA ALA A 117 11.35 -10.44 -14.45
C ALA A 117 10.50 -11.51 -15.18
N ASP A 118 9.59 -12.15 -14.44
CA ASP A 118 8.71 -13.19 -14.99
C ASP A 118 7.66 -12.58 -15.93
N PHE A 119 7.13 -11.39 -15.60
CA PHE A 119 6.25 -10.62 -16.48
C PHE A 119 6.93 -10.25 -17.81
N LYS A 120 8.18 -9.77 -17.77
CA LYS A 120 8.94 -9.48 -19.00
C LYS A 120 9.19 -10.72 -19.86
N LYS A 121 9.36 -11.88 -19.22
CA LYS A 121 9.55 -13.16 -19.91
C LYS A 121 8.26 -13.65 -20.55
N GLU A 122 7.15 -13.53 -19.85
CA GLU A 122 5.84 -14.00 -20.31
C GLU A 122 5.25 -13.09 -21.39
N PHE A 123 5.30 -11.77 -21.17
CA PHE A 123 4.72 -10.76 -22.06
C PHE A 123 5.83 -9.99 -22.77
N SER A 124 6.26 -10.50 -23.93
CA SER A 124 7.34 -9.90 -24.70
C SER A 124 7.08 -8.43 -25.01
N GLY A 125 8.02 -7.56 -24.64
CA GLY A 125 7.94 -6.11 -24.88
C GLY A 125 7.09 -5.32 -23.86
N ILE A 126 6.56 -5.97 -22.82
CA ILE A 126 5.82 -5.27 -21.76
C ILE A 126 6.70 -4.21 -21.07
N LYS A 127 6.11 -3.04 -20.82
CA LYS A 127 6.75 -1.97 -20.06
C LYS A 127 6.50 -2.19 -18.58
N VAL A 128 7.55 -2.09 -17.77
CA VAL A 128 7.51 -2.15 -16.31
C VAL A 128 8.00 -0.82 -15.77
N PHE A 129 7.13 -0.10 -15.07
CA PHE A 129 7.38 1.23 -14.51
C PHE A 129 7.68 1.12 -13.02
N GLY A 130 8.65 1.89 -12.54
CA GLY A 130 8.91 2.05 -11.10
C GLY A 130 9.62 3.35 -10.76
N GLY A 131 9.62 3.70 -9.47
CA GLY A 131 10.20 4.95 -8.99
C GLY A 131 11.69 5.09 -9.36
N LYS A 132 12.04 6.23 -9.97
CA LYS A 132 13.40 6.57 -10.42
C LYS A 132 14.45 6.44 -9.31
N HIS A 133 14.05 6.77 -8.08
CA HIS A 133 14.96 6.86 -6.94
C HIS A 133 15.04 5.56 -6.13
N ASP A 134 14.23 4.53 -6.43
CA ASP A 134 14.17 3.33 -5.59
C ASP A 134 15.11 2.21 -6.05
N ASN A 135 15.55 2.20 -7.31
CA ASN A 135 16.21 1.03 -7.92
C ASN A 135 15.31 -0.21 -7.91
N VAL A 136 14.04 -0.02 -8.30
CA VAL A 136 13.08 -1.13 -8.41
C VAL A 136 13.65 -2.20 -9.35
N PRO A 137 13.74 -3.48 -8.92
CA PRO A 137 14.28 -4.54 -9.76
C PRO A 137 13.54 -4.68 -11.08
N ASP A 138 14.29 -4.94 -12.14
CA ASP A 138 13.75 -5.38 -13.42
C ASP A 138 12.82 -4.40 -14.16
N VAL A 139 12.75 -3.12 -13.75
CA VAL A 139 11.98 -2.09 -14.47
C VAL A 139 12.60 -1.74 -15.82
N THR A 140 11.75 -1.40 -16.80
CA THR A 140 12.17 -0.90 -18.12
C THR A 140 12.07 0.62 -18.22
N ASN A 141 11.24 1.23 -17.36
CA ASN A 141 10.94 2.64 -17.38
C ASN A 141 10.92 3.20 -15.95
N THR A 142 11.53 4.37 -15.75
CA THR A 142 11.51 5.05 -14.46
C THR A 142 10.49 6.18 -14.46
N VAL A 143 9.79 6.36 -13.35
CA VAL A 143 8.85 7.47 -13.12
C VAL A 143 9.25 8.32 -11.92
N ASP A 144 8.76 9.56 -11.90
CA ASP A 144 9.01 10.53 -10.84
C ASP A 144 7.75 11.39 -10.62
N GLN A 145 7.81 12.29 -9.64
CA GLN A 145 6.74 13.23 -9.30
C GLN A 145 6.14 13.91 -10.56
N GLY A 146 4.81 13.86 -10.68
CA GLY A 146 4.06 14.59 -11.70
C GLY A 146 4.08 13.95 -13.09
N HIS A 147 4.73 12.80 -13.28
CA HIS A 147 4.61 12.06 -14.54
C HIS A 147 3.16 11.58 -14.76
N SER A 148 2.72 11.62 -16.02
CA SER A 148 1.44 11.07 -16.47
C SER A 148 1.70 9.85 -17.37
N LEU A 149 1.02 8.75 -17.09
CA LEU A 149 1.09 7.51 -17.86
C LEU A 149 -0.28 7.25 -18.49
N GLU A 150 -0.31 7.01 -19.79
CA GLU A 150 -1.55 6.80 -20.54
C GLU A 150 -1.47 5.47 -21.29
N PHE A 151 -2.49 4.64 -21.08
CA PHE A 151 -2.64 3.33 -21.70
C PHE A 151 -4.07 3.22 -22.24
N GLY A 152 -4.26 3.56 -23.51
CA GLY A 152 -5.60 3.69 -24.07
C GLY A 152 -6.37 4.79 -23.34
N SER A 153 -7.50 4.43 -22.71
CA SER A 153 -8.31 5.34 -21.89
C SER A 153 -7.90 5.41 -20.42
N LEU A 154 -7.04 4.50 -19.95
CA LEU A 154 -6.57 4.51 -18.56
C LEU A 154 -5.46 5.54 -18.41
N LYS A 155 -5.68 6.54 -17.55
CA LYS A 155 -4.72 7.61 -17.25
C LYS A 155 -4.32 7.59 -15.79
N PHE A 156 -3.02 7.48 -15.55
CA PHE A 156 -2.43 7.50 -14.22
C PHE A 156 -1.53 8.73 -14.05
N SER A 157 -1.63 9.40 -12.90
CA SER A 157 -0.61 10.33 -12.44
C SER A 157 0.29 9.67 -11.40
N VAL A 158 1.56 10.07 -11.35
CA VAL A 158 2.57 9.53 -10.44
C VAL A 158 2.90 10.56 -9.36
N GLN A 159 2.90 10.13 -8.10
CA GLN A 159 3.32 10.97 -6.98
C GLN A 159 4.43 10.28 -6.18
N PHE A 160 5.50 11.02 -5.94
CA PHE A 160 6.65 10.58 -5.15
C PHE A 160 6.31 10.65 -3.66
N THR A 161 6.47 9.53 -2.96
CA THR A 161 6.00 9.33 -1.58
C THR A 161 7.08 8.67 -0.71
N PRO A 162 8.27 9.28 -0.58
CA PRO A 162 9.35 8.70 0.22
C PRO A 162 8.91 8.50 1.68
N GLY A 163 9.33 7.39 2.28
CA GLY A 163 9.03 7.11 3.68
C GLY A 163 9.25 5.65 4.01
N HIS A 164 8.44 4.78 3.39
CA HIS A 164 8.62 3.34 3.49
C HIS A 164 9.95 2.90 2.85
N THR A 165 10.12 3.23 1.57
CA THR A 165 11.42 3.25 0.89
C THR A 165 11.77 4.68 0.47
N VAL A 166 13.04 4.92 0.13
CA VAL A 166 13.51 6.24 -0.33
C VAL A 166 12.94 6.65 -1.69
N GLY A 167 12.52 5.68 -2.50
CA GLY A 167 12.10 5.88 -3.87
C GLY A 167 10.64 5.54 -4.16
N HIS A 168 9.84 5.29 -3.12
CA HIS A 168 8.45 4.88 -3.23
C HIS A 168 7.64 5.89 -4.05
N VAL A 169 6.80 5.39 -4.94
CA VAL A 169 5.81 6.17 -5.69
C VAL A 169 4.43 5.56 -5.53
N VAL A 170 3.40 6.40 -5.62
CA VAL A 170 2.01 5.96 -5.74
C VAL A 170 1.48 6.32 -7.13
N TYR A 171 0.54 5.52 -7.61
CA TYR A 171 -0.14 5.75 -8.89
C TYR A 171 -1.59 6.12 -8.63
N ILE A 172 -2.06 7.20 -9.26
CA ILE A 172 -3.43 7.69 -9.11
C ILE A 172 -4.13 7.58 -10.46
N LEU A 173 -5.08 6.67 -10.58
CA LEU A 173 -5.93 6.52 -11.76
C LEU A 173 -7.04 7.57 -11.76
N ASP A 174 -7.20 8.28 -12.88
CA ASP A 174 -8.33 9.19 -13.13
C ASP A 174 -9.63 8.38 -13.29
N GLY A 175 -10.53 8.53 -12.33
CA GLY A 175 -11.82 7.83 -12.31
C GLY A 175 -12.93 8.56 -13.10
N GLY A 176 -12.73 9.84 -13.43
CA GLY A 176 -13.74 10.72 -14.01
C GLY A 176 -14.38 10.18 -15.30
N PRO A 177 -13.59 9.71 -16.30
CA PRO A 177 -14.12 9.11 -17.53
C PRO A 177 -15.03 7.89 -17.32
N TYR A 178 -14.97 7.27 -16.14
CA TYR A 178 -15.71 6.07 -15.78
C TYR A 178 -16.83 6.35 -14.76
N GLY A 179 -17.08 7.62 -14.42
CA GLY A 179 -18.05 7.99 -13.38
C GLY A 179 -17.68 7.47 -12.00
N ALA A 180 -16.39 7.30 -11.73
CA ALA A 180 -15.84 6.83 -10.47
C ALA A 180 -15.01 7.93 -9.79
N PRO A 181 -14.79 7.88 -8.47
CA PRO A 181 -13.69 8.60 -7.84
C PRO A 181 -12.34 8.12 -8.36
N ASP A 182 -11.31 8.96 -8.22
CA ASP A 182 -9.94 8.57 -8.49
C ASP A 182 -9.50 7.39 -7.60
N SER A 183 -8.58 6.57 -8.10
CA SER A 183 -8.06 5.40 -7.38
C SER A 183 -6.56 5.52 -7.13
N LEU A 184 -6.19 5.59 -5.86
CA LEU A 184 -4.81 5.63 -5.36
C LEU A 184 -4.29 4.22 -5.09
N PHE A 185 -3.37 3.74 -5.91
CA PHE A 185 -2.58 2.54 -5.64
C PHE A 185 -1.40 2.91 -4.76
N SER A 186 -1.58 2.66 -3.47
CA SER A 186 -0.75 3.23 -2.41
C SER A 186 0.46 2.39 -2.04
N GLY A 187 0.55 1.13 -2.50
CA GLY A 187 1.61 0.20 -2.11
C GLY A 187 1.74 0.17 -0.60
N ASP A 188 2.96 0.41 -0.12
CA ASP A 188 3.28 0.41 1.31
C ASP A 188 3.34 1.81 1.91
N HIS A 189 2.78 2.81 1.23
CA HIS A 189 2.68 4.15 1.78
C HIS A 189 1.53 4.26 2.79
N LEU A 190 0.30 3.98 2.35
CA LEU A 190 -0.92 4.05 3.15
C LEU A 190 -1.63 2.70 3.17
N PHE A 191 -2.13 2.31 4.34
CA PHE A 191 -2.99 1.14 4.50
C PHE A 191 -4.31 1.56 5.14
N LEU A 192 -5.32 0.70 5.05
CA LEU A 192 -6.53 0.89 5.85
C LEU A 192 -6.16 0.92 7.34
N GLY A 193 -6.33 2.07 7.98
CA GLY A 193 -6.01 2.29 9.39
C GLY A 193 -4.51 2.30 9.72
N GLY A 194 -3.63 2.33 8.72
CA GLY A 194 -2.19 2.22 8.92
C GLY A 194 -1.34 3.01 7.92
N CYS A 195 -0.02 2.93 8.10
CA CYS A 195 0.96 3.36 7.11
C CYS A 195 2.15 2.38 7.09
N GLY A 196 2.95 2.46 6.03
CA GLY A 196 4.21 1.73 5.90
C GLY A 196 5.14 1.92 7.09
N ARG A 197 5.93 0.89 7.37
CA ARG A 197 7.06 1.06 8.29
C ARG A 197 8.12 1.94 7.63
N MET A 198 8.64 2.91 8.38
CA MET A 198 9.64 3.87 7.87
C MET A 198 11.04 3.25 7.87
N PHE A 199 11.37 2.42 6.87
CA PHE A 199 12.65 1.72 6.81
C PHE A 199 13.81 2.63 6.40
N GLU A 200 13.57 3.54 5.47
CA GLU A 200 14.63 4.31 4.82
C GLU A 200 14.47 5.85 4.91
N GLY A 201 13.50 6.33 5.70
CA GLY A 201 13.26 7.77 5.90
C GLY A 201 12.95 8.13 7.35
N PRO A 202 13.21 9.38 7.77
CA PRO A 202 12.76 9.87 9.07
C PRO A 202 11.24 10.08 9.08
N PRO A 203 10.61 10.14 10.26
CA PRO A 203 9.18 10.44 10.40
C PRO A 203 8.71 11.72 9.71
N SER A 204 9.55 12.75 9.66
CA SER A 204 9.23 13.99 8.93
C SER A 204 9.04 13.78 7.43
N THR A 205 9.77 12.84 6.84
CA THR A 205 9.66 12.52 5.40
C THR A 205 8.34 11.80 5.12
N MET A 206 8.04 10.75 5.89
CA MET A 206 6.74 10.06 5.79
C MET A 206 5.58 11.01 6.05
N LEU A 207 5.69 11.90 7.06
CA LEU A 207 4.66 12.89 7.37
C LEU A 207 4.34 13.77 6.15
N GLY A 208 5.36 14.33 5.49
CA GLY A 208 5.16 15.13 4.28
C GLY A 208 4.44 14.35 3.18
N SER A 209 4.85 13.10 2.93
CA SER A 209 4.20 12.26 1.92
C SER A 209 2.77 11.84 2.29
N LEU A 210 2.45 11.68 3.59
CA LEU A 210 1.08 11.48 4.06
C LEU A 210 0.23 12.75 3.89
N ASP A 211 0.81 13.93 4.16
CA ASP A 211 0.12 15.21 3.98
C ASP A 211 -0.20 15.50 2.51
N ASP A 212 0.72 15.16 1.61
CA ASP A 212 0.51 15.36 0.17
C ASP A 212 -0.66 14.50 -0.35
N ILE A 213 -0.73 13.21 0.02
CA ILE A 213 -1.87 12.37 -0.38
C ILE A 213 -3.18 12.79 0.31
N CYS A 214 -3.10 13.43 1.49
CA CYS A 214 -4.27 13.99 2.15
C CYS A 214 -4.82 15.23 1.43
N GLN A 215 -4.11 15.80 0.45
CA GLN A 215 -4.67 16.86 -0.42
C GLN A 215 -5.57 16.31 -1.54
N LEU A 216 -5.57 15.00 -1.77
CA LEU A 216 -6.49 14.36 -2.71
C LEU A 216 -7.94 14.49 -2.22
N SER A 217 -8.88 14.28 -3.15
CA SER A 217 -10.31 14.27 -2.82
C SER A 217 -10.61 13.28 -1.70
N GLY A 218 -11.53 13.64 -0.80
CA GLY A 218 -11.99 12.71 0.24
C GLY A 218 -12.61 11.43 -0.31
N GLU A 219 -13.14 11.48 -1.54
CA GLU A 219 -13.74 10.33 -2.22
C GLU A 219 -12.70 9.40 -2.89
N THR A 220 -11.43 9.82 -3.00
CA THR A 220 -10.38 9.02 -3.65
C THR A 220 -10.26 7.67 -2.98
N LEU A 221 -10.41 6.60 -3.76
CA LEU A 221 -10.34 5.21 -3.32
C LEU A 221 -8.89 4.81 -3.04
N VAL A 222 -8.64 4.14 -1.93
CA VAL A 222 -7.30 3.69 -1.51
C VAL A 222 -7.16 2.18 -1.70
N TRP A 223 -6.17 1.80 -2.50
CA TRP A 223 -5.81 0.42 -2.83
C TRP A 223 -4.43 0.10 -2.24
N PRO A 224 -4.36 -0.56 -1.06
CA PRO A 224 -3.12 -0.83 -0.33
C PRO A 224 -2.32 -2.03 -0.83
N GLY A 225 -1.02 -2.06 -0.51
CA GLY A 225 -0.15 -3.21 -0.78
C GLY A 225 -0.55 -4.50 -0.05
N HIS A 226 -1.18 -4.38 1.12
CA HIS A 226 -1.44 -5.50 2.02
C HIS A 226 -2.82 -5.48 2.69
N GLU A 227 -3.28 -6.66 3.08
CA GLU A 227 -4.46 -6.92 3.91
C GLU A 227 -4.14 -6.82 5.42
N TYR A 228 -3.72 -5.63 5.86
CA TYR A 228 -3.38 -5.34 7.27
C TYR A 228 -4.52 -4.71 8.09
N ALA A 229 -5.73 -4.65 7.54
CA ALA A 229 -6.82 -3.86 8.09
C ALA A 229 -7.20 -4.26 9.54
N ASN A 230 -7.25 -5.56 9.85
CA ASN A 230 -7.60 -6.03 11.20
C ASN A 230 -6.57 -5.55 12.24
N ASP A 231 -5.31 -5.86 12.00
CA ASP A 231 -4.18 -5.48 12.87
C ASP A 231 -4.04 -3.97 13.04
N ASN A 232 -4.32 -3.22 11.98
CA ASN A 232 -4.28 -1.77 11.98
C ASN A 232 -5.43 -1.17 12.79
N MET A 233 -6.65 -1.66 12.60
CA MET A 233 -7.83 -1.10 13.28
C MET A 233 -7.94 -1.53 14.73
N GLU A 234 -7.46 -2.72 15.11
CA GLU A 234 -7.29 -3.08 16.52
C GLU A 234 -6.35 -2.09 17.24
N PHE A 235 -5.24 -1.72 16.61
CA PHE A 235 -4.34 -0.70 17.15
C PHE A 235 -4.99 0.70 17.17
N ALA A 236 -5.73 1.08 16.12
CA ALA A 236 -6.43 2.35 16.08
C ALA A 236 -7.46 2.48 17.21
N CYS A 237 -8.27 1.44 17.45
CA CYS A 237 -9.22 1.37 18.56
C CYS A 237 -8.53 1.35 19.93
N HIS A 238 -7.36 0.73 20.04
CA HIS A 238 -6.57 0.79 21.28
C HIS A 238 -6.08 2.21 21.58
N LEU A 239 -5.63 2.94 20.56
CA LEU A 239 -5.09 4.28 20.71
C LEU A 239 -6.17 5.34 20.96
N GLU A 240 -7.31 5.24 20.26
CA GLU A 240 -8.45 6.14 20.40
C GLU A 240 -9.72 5.35 20.75
N PRO A 241 -9.88 4.88 22.00
CA PRO A 241 -10.99 4.01 22.40
C PRO A 241 -12.37 4.68 22.28
N ASP A 242 -12.44 6.01 22.27
CA ASP A 242 -13.70 6.76 22.12
C ASP A 242 -14.01 7.16 20.66
N ASN A 243 -13.16 6.80 19.69
CA ASN A 243 -13.38 7.11 18.28
C ASN A 243 -14.38 6.11 17.66
N THR A 244 -15.65 6.51 17.57
CA THR A 244 -16.72 5.65 17.03
C THR A 244 -16.49 5.26 15.57
N ALA A 245 -15.91 6.14 14.74
CA ALA A 245 -15.59 5.81 13.35
C ALA A 245 -14.54 4.67 13.26
N ALA A 246 -13.59 4.65 14.20
CA ALA A 246 -12.62 3.55 14.28
C ALA A 246 -13.28 2.25 14.74
N GLN A 247 -14.17 2.30 15.75
CA GLN A 247 -14.91 1.14 16.24
C GLN A 247 -15.80 0.53 15.14
N ASP A 248 -16.62 1.35 14.48
CA ASP A 248 -17.53 0.91 13.40
C ASP A 248 -16.75 0.27 12.25
N LYS A 249 -15.62 0.85 11.86
CA LYS A 249 -14.77 0.30 10.80
C LYS A 249 -14.11 -1.02 11.25
N ASN A 250 -13.66 -1.13 12.50
CA ASN A 250 -13.08 -2.36 13.04
C ASN A 250 -14.10 -3.51 13.06
N ASP A 251 -15.33 -3.24 13.48
CA ASP A 251 -16.41 -4.23 13.49
C ASP A 251 -16.77 -4.69 12.06
N TRP A 252 -16.82 -3.76 11.11
CA TRP A 252 -17.01 -4.10 9.70
C TRP A 252 -15.86 -4.98 9.17
N ILE A 253 -14.61 -4.66 9.49
CA ILE A 253 -13.43 -5.45 9.08
C ILE A 253 -13.52 -6.87 9.63
N LYS A 254 -13.82 -7.05 10.92
CA LYS A 254 -13.95 -8.39 11.52
C LYS A 254 -14.96 -9.24 10.76
N GLN A 255 -16.13 -8.67 10.43
CA GLN A 255 -17.15 -9.35 9.64
C GLN A 255 -16.69 -9.69 8.21
N GLN A 256 -15.89 -8.85 7.56
CA GLN A 256 -15.31 -9.17 6.24
C GLN A 256 -14.28 -10.30 6.36
N ARG A 257 -13.38 -10.21 7.34
CA ARG A 257 -12.26 -11.14 7.50
C ARG A 257 -12.68 -12.52 7.97
N GLU A 258 -13.76 -12.65 8.74
CA GLU A 258 -14.40 -13.95 9.05
C GLU A 258 -14.78 -14.74 7.78
N LYS A 259 -15.10 -14.02 6.69
CA LYS A 259 -15.46 -14.59 5.39
C LYS A 259 -14.31 -14.54 4.38
N ARG A 260 -13.11 -14.13 4.81
CA ARG A 260 -11.94 -13.87 3.96
C ARG A 260 -12.21 -12.85 2.84
N LEU A 261 -13.13 -11.90 3.02
CA LEU A 261 -13.38 -10.87 2.01
C LEU A 261 -12.34 -9.76 2.10
N VAL A 262 -12.01 -9.15 0.95
CA VAL A 262 -11.09 -8.01 0.90
C VAL A 262 -11.66 -6.83 1.69
N THR A 263 -10.80 -6.07 2.38
CA THR A 263 -11.24 -4.85 3.06
C THR A 263 -10.96 -3.57 2.26
N CYS A 264 -10.27 -3.70 1.13
CA CYS A 264 -10.04 -2.60 0.19
C CYS A 264 -11.15 -2.50 -0.88
N PRO A 265 -11.37 -1.32 -1.46
CA PRO A 265 -10.75 -0.05 -1.11
C PRO A 265 -11.42 0.62 0.10
N SER A 266 -10.67 1.46 0.81
CA SER A 266 -11.21 2.55 1.65
C SER A 266 -11.20 3.87 0.87
N THR A 267 -11.47 5.02 1.51
CA THR A 267 -11.33 6.35 0.91
C THR A 267 -10.40 7.24 1.72
N ILE A 268 -9.77 8.24 1.10
CA ILE A 268 -8.95 9.24 1.83
C ILE A 268 -9.75 9.93 2.94
N GLY A 269 -11.02 10.23 2.70
CA GLY A 269 -11.95 10.79 3.68
C GLY A 269 -12.15 9.87 4.88
N ASP A 270 -12.42 8.58 4.63
CA ASP A 270 -12.54 7.55 5.66
C ASP A 270 -11.25 7.44 6.49
N GLU A 271 -10.09 7.34 5.84
CA GLU A 271 -8.81 7.20 6.55
C GLU A 271 -8.54 8.37 7.51
N LYS A 272 -8.89 9.61 7.14
CA LYS A 272 -8.74 10.77 8.05
C LYS A 272 -9.60 10.65 9.32
N MET A 273 -10.66 9.85 9.30
CA MET A 273 -11.55 9.67 10.46
C MET A 273 -10.99 8.71 11.50
N TYR A 274 -10.25 7.67 11.10
CA TYR A 274 -9.80 6.61 12.02
C TYR A 274 -8.33 6.23 11.94
N ASN A 275 -7.60 6.59 10.88
CA ASN A 275 -6.21 6.19 10.71
C ASN A 275 -5.30 7.03 11.61
N PRO A 276 -4.67 6.44 12.66
CA PRO A 276 -3.91 7.21 13.63
C PRO A 276 -2.69 7.91 13.01
N PHE A 277 -2.19 7.43 11.87
CA PHE A 277 -1.05 8.03 11.16
C PHE A 277 -1.44 9.31 10.39
N LEU A 278 -2.72 9.47 10.01
CA LEU A 278 -3.25 10.70 9.40
C LEU A 278 -3.80 11.69 10.42
N ARG A 279 -3.87 11.29 11.70
CA ARG A 279 -4.50 12.03 12.79
C ARG A 279 -3.48 12.58 13.79
N THR A 280 -2.22 12.72 13.38
CA THR A 280 -1.11 13.23 14.22
C THR A 280 -1.26 14.70 14.62
N SER A 281 -2.26 15.41 14.09
CA SER A 281 -2.66 16.76 14.51
C SER A 281 -3.81 16.79 15.52
N ILE A 282 -4.43 15.65 15.82
CA ILE A 282 -5.63 15.57 16.67
C ILE A 282 -5.24 15.46 18.14
N GLU A 283 -5.86 16.28 18.99
CA GLU A 283 -5.54 16.35 20.43
C GLU A 283 -5.71 15.01 21.15
N SER A 284 -6.78 14.25 20.86
CA SER A 284 -7.01 12.91 21.44
C SER A 284 -5.83 11.98 21.15
N VAL A 285 -5.37 11.94 19.90
CA VAL A 285 -4.23 11.13 19.47
C VAL A 285 -2.96 11.58 20.17
N LEU A 286 -2.64 12.88 20.17
CA LEU A 286 -1.45 13.41 20.84
C LEU A 286 -1.41 13.05 22.33
N LYS A 287 -2.56 13.18 23.00
CA LYS A 287 -2.72 12.82 24.41
C LYS A 287 -2.52 11.32 24.65
N SER A 288 -3.12 10.45 23.85
CA SER A 288 -2.94 9.00 23.95
C SER A 288 -1.49 8.57 23.74
N LEU A 289 -0.75 9.29 22.89
CA LEU A 289 0.68 9.04 22.64
C LEU A 289 1.60 9.61 23.72
N GLY A 290 1.07 10.44 24.64
CA GLY A 290 1.89 11.18 25.61
C GLY A 290 2.76 12.28 24.98
N VAL A 291 2.44 12.72 23.76
CA VAL A 291 3.16 13.82 23.09
C VAL A 291 2.64 15.15 23.64
N THR A 292 3.48 15.85 24.39
CA THR A 292 3.11 17.13 25.00
C THR A 292 3.07 18.23 23.94
N TRP A 293 1.99 18.99 23.94
CA TRP A 293 1.82 20.14 23.05
C TRP A 293 1.34 21.36 23.85
N THR A 294 2.18 22.39 23.89
CA THR A 294 1.94 23.61 24.66
C THR A 294 1.32 24.68 23.76
N GLY A 295 0.03 24.60 23.50
CA GLY A 295 -0.62 25.68 22.78
C GLY A 295 -2.06 25.42 22.38
N PRO A 296 -3.01 25.22 23.32
CA PRO A 296 -4.41 24.78 23.06
C PRO A 296 -5.21 25.59 22.00
N PHE A 297 -4.65 26.65 21.44
CA PHE A 297 -5.25 27.55 20.45
C PHE A 297 -4.55 27.56 19.07
N GLN A 298 -3.54 26.73 18.84
CA GLN A 298 -2.86 26.62 17.54
C GLN A 298 -2.97 25.18 17.00
N PRO A 299 -2.65 24.90 15.74
CA PRO A 299 -2.36 23.54 15.33
C PRO A 299 -0.96 23.11 15.82
N PRO A 300 -0.70 21.82 16.06
CA PRO A 300 0.65 21.34 16.36
C PRO A 300 1.57 21.55 15.16
N THR A 301 2.80 21.97 15.44
CA THR A 301 3.84 22.13 14.40
C THR A 301 4.20 20.80 13.74
N ASP A 302 4.78 20.82 12.54
CA ASP A 302 5.24 19.61 11.86
C ASP A 302 6.28 18.82 12.66
N ASN A 303 7.09 19.50 13.48
CA ASN A 303 8.01 18.82 14.41
C ASN A 303 7.25 18.00 15.47
N VAL A 304 6.16 18.54 16.02
CA VAL A 304 5.31 17.83 16.99
C VAL A 304 4.59 16.67 16.30
N ARG A 305 4.04 16.91 15.10
CA ARG A 305 3.36 15.87 14.31
C ARG A 305 4.31 14.75 13.89
N ALA A 306 5.56 15.05 13.53
CA ALA A 306 6.58 14.06 13.20
C ALA A 306 7.00 13.25 14.43
N GLN A 307 7.07 13.87 15.62
CA GLN A 307 7.28 13.14 16.88
C GLN A 307 6.09 12.23 17.20
N ALA A 308 4.87 12.72 17.02
CA ALA A 308 3.67 11.91 17.17
C ALA A 308 3.67 10.73 16.19
N LEU A 309 3.97 10.95 14.90
CA LEU A 309 4.06 9.88 13.91
C LEU A 309 5.10 8.81 14.29
N ALA A 310 6.27 9.24 14.79
CA ALA A 310 7.30 8.35 15.29
C ALA A 310 6.78 7.49 16.46
N GLU A 311 6.02 8.11 17.36
CA GLU A 311 5.47 7.45 18.54
C GLU A 311 4.32 6.51 18.21
N VAL A 312 3.39 6.90 17.32
CA VAL A 312 2.34 6.01 16.77
C VAL A 312 3.00 4.77 16.18
N ARG A 313 4.01 4.97 15.31
CA ARG A 313 4.73 3.87 14.67
C ARG A 313 5.42 2.98 15.69
N ARG A 314 6.08 3.57 16.68
CA ARG A 314 6.77 2.86 17.76
C ARG A 314 5.79 2.02 18.58
N GLN A 315 4.67 2.59 18.99
CA GLN A 315 3.65 1.89 19.78
C GLN A 315 3.07 0.73 18.97
N LYS A 316 2.67 0.95 17.71
CA LYS A 316 2.18 -0.11 16.81
C LYS A 316 3.21 -1.23 16.59
N ASP A 317 4.48 -0.90 16.41
CA ASP A 317 5.56 -1.89 16.25
C ASP A 317 5.84 -2.70 17.53
N THR A 318 5.52 -2.15 18.70
CA THR A 318 5.76 -2.80 20.01
C THR A 318 4.52 -3.44 20.61
N LEU A 319 3.33 -3.12 20.09
CA LEU A 319 2.08 -3.71 20.53
C LEU A 319 2.15 -5.21 20.20
N LYS A 320 2.51 -5.99 21.22
CA LYS A 320 2.28 -7.42 21.17
C LYS A 320 0.78 -7.57 21.34
N TYR A 321 0.11 -8.13 20.33
CA TYR A 321 -1.28 -8.57 20.46
C TYR A 321 -1.32 -9.56 21.62
N ASN A 322 -1.75 -9.10 22.79
CA ASN A 322 -2.23 -9.97 23.85
C ASN A 322 -3.67 -10.33 23.46
N LEU A 323 -3.79 -11.24 22.48
CA LEU A 323 -5.02 -11.97 22.21
C LEU A 323 -4.79 -13.41 22.65
#